data_AF-A0A0G1T8U9-F1
#
_entry.id   AF-A0A0G1T8U9-F1
#
_cell.length_a   1.000
_cell.length_b   1.000
_cell.length_c   1.000
_cell.angle_alpha   90.00
_cell.angle_beta   90.00
_cell.angle_gamma   90.00
#
_symmetry.space_group_name_H-M   'P 1'
#
loop_
_entity.id
_entity.type
_entity.pdbx_description
1 polymer ?
#
loop_
_entity_poly.entity_id
_entity_poly.type
_entity_poly.pdbx_seq_one_letter_code
_entity_poly.pdbx_strand_id
1 'polypeptide(L)' 'GAVRELVRKIQDMRKRNGLGVTQKVSVVVDGKDVPEKLLLTFGDVLKQKVLATKIIRGDKYELTPQD' A
#
# COMPACT_ATOMS: atom_id res chain seq x y z
N GLY A 1 10.63 11.08 1.79
CA GLY A 1 9.70 11.19 2.93
C GLY A 1 8.86 9.94 2.98
N ALA A 2 8.84 9.25 4.13
CA ALA A 2 8.44 7.84 4.22
C ALA A 2 7.05 7.53 3.63
N VAL A 3 6.05 8.38 3.86
CA VAL A 3 4.70 8.22 3.25
C VAL A 3 4.74 8.34 1.73
N ARG A 4 5.47 9.34 1.18
CA ARG A 4 5.57 9.57 -0.26
C ARG A 4 6.28 8.41 -0.97
N GLU A 5 7.31 7.86 -0.33
CA GLU A 5 8.04 6.69 -0.82
C GLU A 5 7.16 5.44 -0.82
N LEU A 6 6.39 5.22 0.25
CA LEU A 6 5.47 4.08 0.34
C LEU A 6 4.37 4.17 -0.72
N VAL A 7 3.77 5.35 -0.92
CA VAL A 7 2.80 5.58 -2.02
C VAL A 7 3.44 5.25 -3.37
N ARG A 8 4.65 5.75 -3.64
CA ARG A 8 5.35 5.46 -4.89
C ARG A 8 5.56 3.96 -5.09
N LYS A 9 6.04 3.25 -4.06
CA LYS A 9 6.28 1.80 -4.09
C LYS A 9 5.00 1.03 -4.42
N ILE A 10 3.87 1.36 -3.77
CA ILE A 10 2.57 0.75 -4.03
C ILE A 10 2.09 1.02 -5.46
N GLN A 11 2.21 2.26 -5.95
CA GLN A 11 1.80 2.62 -7.31
C GLN A 11 2.66 1.93 -8.39
N ASP A 12 3.96 1.78 -8.14
CA ASP A 12 4.86 1.04 -9.04
C ASP A 12 4.55 -0.47 -9.02
N MET A 13 4.14 -1.03 -7.89
CA MET A 13 3.62 -2.41 -7.82
C MET A 13 2.30 -2.58 -8.58
N ARG A 14 1.38 -1.62 -8.48
CA ARG A 14 0.11 -1.65 -9.24
C ARG A 14 0.36 -1.77 -10.74
N LYS A 15 1.26 -0.92 -11.27
CA LYS A 15 1.67 -0.95 -12.68
C LYS A 15 2.24 -2.31 -13.08
N ARG A 16 3.13 -2.86 -12.27
CA ARG A 16 3.76 -4.17 -12.52
C ARG A 16 2.76 -5.33 -12.51
N ASN A 17 1.73 -5.22 -11.69
CA ASN A 17 0.68 -6.23 -11.58
C ASN A 17 -0.48 -5.99 -12.57
N GLY A 18 -0.39 -5.00 -13.46
CA GLY A 18 -1.46 -4.67 -14.41
C GLY A 18 -2.74 -4.13 -13.76
N LEU A 19 -2.66 -3.64 -12.52
CA LEU A 19 -3.83 -3.17 -11.78
C LEU A 19 -4.17 -1.74 -12.18
N GLY A 20 -5.43 -1.53 -12.53
CA GLY A 20 -5.95 -0.22 -12.91
C GLY A 20 -5.87 0.78 -11.75
N VAL A 21 -5.63 2.05 -12.05
CA VAL A 21 -5.53 3.11 -11.03
C VAL A 21 -6.83 3.32 -10.25
N THR A 22 -7.98 2.96 -10.84
CA THR A 22 -9.33 3.03 -10.26
C THR A 22 -9.72 1.78 -9.47
N GLN A 23 -8.96 0.68 -9.61
CA GLN A 23 -9.26 -0.56 -8.94
C GLN A 23 -8.93 -0.45 -7.45
N LYS A 24 -9.77 -1.03 -6.60
CA LYS A 24 -9.50 -1.15 -5.17
C LYS A 24 -8.54 -2.30 -4.91
N VAL A 25 -7.65 -2.14 -3.93
CA VAL A 25 -6.67 -3.17 -3.58
C VAL A 25 -6.56 -3.37 -2.07
N SER A 26 -6.20 -4.57 -1.65
CA SER A 26 -5.63 -4.81 -0.33
C SER A 26 -4.11 -4.78 -0.45
N VAL A 27 -3.43 -4.16 0.51
CA VAL A 27 -1.98 -3.98 0.52
C VAL A 27 -1.38 -4.68 1.72
N VAL A 28 -0.41 -5.56 1.48
CA VAL A 28 0.51 -6.03 2.51
C VAL A 28 1.82 -5.27 2.33
N VAL A 29 2.31 -4.64 3.40
CA VAL A 29 3.62 -3.99 3.42
C VAL A 29 4.61 -4.84 4.23
N ASP A 30 5.87 -4.85 3.80
CA ASP A 30 6.92 -5.50 4.56
C ASP A 30 7.12 -4.78 5.90
N GLY A 31 6.92 -5.52 7.00
CA GLY A 31 7.04 -5.01 8.36
C GLY A 31 8.47 -4.62 8.75
N LYS A 32 9.50 -5.10 8.04
CA LYS A 32 10.90 -4.70 8.24
C LYS A 32 11.17 -3.32 7.64
N ASP A 33 10.54 -3.02 6.49
CA ASP A 33 10.68 -1.74 5.79
C ASP A 33 9.74 -0.65 6.35
N VAL A 34 8.54 -1.05 6.80
CA VAL A 34 7.49 -0.11 7.21
C VAL A 34 7.21 -0.22 8.71
N PRO A 35 7.58 0.80 9.50
CA PRO A 35 7.28 0.86 10.93
C PRO A 35 5.78 0.89 11.17
N GLU A 36 5.33 0.22 12.23
CA GLU A 36 3.92 0.21 12.63
C GLU A 36 3.35 1.61 12.86
N LYS A 37 4.13 2.46 13.54
CA LYS A 37 3.74 3.85 13.83
C LYS A 37 3.41 4.63 12.56
N LEU A 38 4.10 4.36 11.44
CA LEU A 38 3.80 5.03 10.17
C LEU A 38 2.40 4.67 9.68
N LEU A 39 2.02 3.39 9.77
CA LEU A 39 0.68 2.94 9.38
C LEU A 39 -0.40 3.46 10.34
N LEU A 40 -0.10 3.54 11.64
CA LEU A 40 -1.03 4.11 12.62
C LEU A 40 -1.26 5.61 12.40
N THR A 41 -0.22 6.36 12.02
CA THR A 41 -0.32 7.81 11.83
C THR A 41 -0.84 8.21 10.44
N PHE A 42 -0.48 7.45 9.39
CA PHE A 42 -0.75 7.84 8.00
C PHE A 42 -1.54 6.80 7.20
N GLY A 43 -2.06 5.76 7.85
CA GLY A 43 -2.76 4.66 7.20
C GLY A 43 -3.93 5.12 6.33
N ASP A 44 -4.73 6.07 6.82
CA ASP A 44 -5.89 6.57 6.06
C ASP A 44 -5.48 7.41 4.85
N VAL A 45 -4.44 8.24 5.00
CA VAL A 45 -3.86 9.01 3.89
C VAL A 45 -3.29 8.07 2.82
N LEU A 46 -2.62 7.00 3.24
CA LEU A 46 -2.09 5.96 2.34
C LEU A 46 -3.24 5.28 1.59
N LYS A 47 -4.27 4.82 2.30
CA LYS A 47 -5.44 4.17 1.71
C LYS A 47 -6.11 5.04 0.65
N GLN A 48 -6.33 6.32 0.93
CA GLN A 48 -6.92 7.24 -0.04
C GLN A 48 -6.04 7.42 -1.28
N LYS A 49 -4.72 7.61 -1.10
CA LYS A 49 -3.79 7.86 -2.22
C LYS A 49 -3.57 6.65 -3.13
N VAL A 50 -3.81 5.45 -2.62
CA VAL A 50 -3.58 4.19 -3.36
C VAL A 50 -4.84 3.36 -3.50
N LEU A 51 -6.04 3.94 -3.31
CA LEU A 51 -7.34 3.26 -3.33
C LEU A 51 -7.31 1.89 -2.63
N ALA A 52 -6.67 1.83 -1.46
CA ALA A 52 -6.56 0.59 -0.70
C ALA A 52 -7.74 0.45 0.28
N THR A 53 -8.36 -0.72 0.31
CA THR A 53 -9.40 -1.06 1.30
C THR A 53 -8.77 -1.37 2.64
N LYS A 54 -7.61 -2.02 2.63
CA LYS A 54 -6.85 -2.39 3.81
C LYS A 54 -5.35 -2.28 3.54
N ILE A 55 -4.61 -1.90 4.57
CA ILE A 55 -3.15 -1.94 4.59
C ILE A 55 -2.75 -2.66 5.86
N ILE A 56 -2.03 -3.78 5.74
CA ILE A 56 -1.53 -4.57 6.87
C ILE A 56 -0.02 -4.79 6.74
N ARG A 57 0.62 -5.07 7.87
CA ARG A 57 2.02 -5.54 7.88
C ARG A 57 2.05 -7.05 7.66
N GLY A 58 3.05 -7.48 6.91
CA GLY A 58 3.40 -8.89 6.72
C GLY A 58 4.89 -9.03 6.44
N ASP A 59 5.29 -10.19 5.92
CA ASP A 59 6.70 -10.52 5.68
C ASP A 59 7.25 -9.95 4.37
N LYS A 60 6.37 -9.64 3.41
CA LYS A 60 6.75 -9.10 2.10
C LYS A 60 5.65 -8.21 1.52
N TYR A 61 6.00 -7.43 0.50
CA TYR A 61 5.04 -6.59 -0.19
C TYR A 61 4.15 -7.40 -1.12
N GLU A 62 2.83 -7.25 -0.95
CA GLU A 62 1.83 -7.88 -1.80
C GLU A 62 0.67 -6.93 -2.09
N LEU A 63 0.08 -7.09 -3.28
CA LEU A 63 -1.15 -6.40 -3.68
C LEU A 63 -2.16 -7.43 -4.14
N THR A 64 -3.34 -7.39 -3.52
CA THR A 64 -4.46 -8.23 -3.92
C THR A 64 -5.57 -7.32 -4.45
N PRO A 65 -6.04 -7.50 -5.69
CA PRO A 65 -7.24 -6.83 -6.18
C PRO A 65 -8.42 -7.07 -5.24
N GLN A 66 -9.34 -6.12 -5.18
CA GLN A 66 -10.60 -6.25 -4.47
C GLN A 66 -11.72 -5.97 -5.46
N ASP A 67 -12.71 -6.86 -5.47
CA ASP A 67 -13.93 -6.74 -6.27
C ASP A 67 -14.90 -5.70 -5.67
#